data_AF-R1FF29-F1
#
_entry.id   AF-R1FF29-F1
#
_cell.length_a   1.000
_cell.length_b   1.000
_cell.length_c   1.000
_cell.angle_alpha   90.00
_cell.angle_beta   90.00
_cell.angle_gamma   90.00
#
_symmetry.space_group_name_H-M   'P 1'
#
loop_
_entity.id
_entity.type
_entity.pdbx_description
1 polymer ?
#
loop_
_entity_poly.entity_id
_entity_poly.type
_entity_poly.pdbx_seq_one_letter_code
_entity_poly.pdbx_strand_id
1 'polypeptide(L)'
;MLTASGKVPDKAAYTGTTGLDCVASDGHSGGAPCADVTAKVPGKRADSRGQVWLDKNGNGALDADEGLANRNLVLLENGAIRAYARTDANGYATFKDIPVGNYQLRVLGPWKPAPFEGELAVVAPPYGGGEWHQRFVAG
;
A
#
# COMPACT_ATOMS: atom_id res chain seq x y z
N MET A 1 -31.11 -1.44 -14.69
CA MET A 1 -30.05 -1.01 -13.75
C MET A 1 -30.09 -1.93 -12.55
N LEU A 2 -29.00 -2.63 -12.24
CA LEU A 2 -28.89 -3.45 -11.03
C LEU A 2 -28.45 -2.54 -9.88
N THR A 3 -29.12 -2.64 -8.73
CA THR A 3 -28.75 -1.87 -7.52
C THR A 3 -28.57 -2.85 -6.37
N ALA A 4 -27.42 -2.76 -5.69
CA ALA A 4 -27.14 -3.49 -4.46
C ALA A 4 -26.94 -2.48 -3.32
N SER A 5 -27.40 -2.83 -2.13
CA SER A 5 -27.19 -2.03 -0.92
C SER A 5 -26.85 -2.94 0.26
N GLY A 6 -26.07 -2.44 1.19
CA GLY A 6 -25.63 -3.19 2.35
C GLY A 6 -24.95 -2.29 3.37
N LYS A 7 -24.84 -2.78 4.61
CA LYS A 7 -24.06 -2.09 5.65
C LYS A 7 -22.57 -2.18 5.29
N VAL A 8 -21.86 -1.06 5.38
CA VAL A 8 -20.39 -1.06 5.31
C VAL A 8 -19.85 -1.95 6.45
N PRO A 9 -19.04 -2.98 6.16
CA PRO A 9 -18.51 -3.86 7.19
C PRO A 9 -17.66 -3.10 8.21
N ASP A 10 -17.76 -3.44 9.49
CA ASP A 10 -17.02 -2.73 10.55
C ASP A 10 -15.48 -2.80 10.34
N LYS A 11 -15.00 -3.88 9.70
CA LYS A 11 -13.58 -4.04 9.31
C LYS A 11 -13.11 -2.95 8.34
N ALA A 12 -13.99 -2.36 7.54
CA ALA A 12 -13.63 -1.32 6.57
C ALA A 12 -13.04 -0.06 7.24
N ALA A 13 -13.43 0.22 8.48
CA ALA A 13 -12.84 1.30 9.27
C ALA A 13 -11.37 1.05 9.63
N TYR A 14 -10.88 -0.18 9.52
CA TYR A 14 -9.48 -0.54 9.80
C TYR A 14 -8.62 -0.62 8.54
N THR A 15 -9.23 -0.81 7.37
CA THR A 15 -8.53 -0.91 6.08
C THR A 15 -8.66 0.36 5.23
N GLY A 16 -9.64 1.22 5.53
CA GLY A 16 -9.90 2.45 4.78
C GLY A 16 -10.67 2.23 3.48
N THR A 17 -11.13 1.00 3.24
CA THR A 17 -11.78 0.61 1.99
C THR A 17 -12.92 -0.37 2.26
N THR A 18 -13.94 -0.30 1.41
CA THR A 18 -14.98 -1.31 1.25
C THR A 18 -15.19 -1.54 -0.23
N GLY A 19 -15.65 -2.71 -0.63
CA GLY A 19 -15.90 -3.02 -2.03
C GLY A 19 -17.10 -3.93 -2.21
N LEU A 20 -17.58 -3.94 -3.44
CA LEU A 20 -18.60 -4.85 -3.94
C LEU A 20 -18.05 -5.47 -5.23
N ASP A 21 -18.04 -6.80 -5.27
CA ASP A 21 -17.80 -7.59 -6.47
C ASP A 21 -19.12 -8.24 -6.88
N CYS A 22 -19.41 -8.21 -8.18
CA CYS A 22 -20.56 -8.84 -8.81
C CYS A 22 -20.08 -9.67 -9.99
N VAL A 23 -20.21 -10.98 -9.91
CA VAL A 23 -19.91 -11.89 -11.02
C VAL A 23 -21.22 -12.40 -11.63
N ALA A 24 -21.41 -12.14 -12.93
CA ALA A 24 -22.52 -12.70 -13.70
C ALA A 24 -22.12 -14.06 -14.28
N SER A 25 -22.06 -15.10 -13.42
CA SER A 25 -21.75 -16.47 -13.83
C SER A 25 -23.00 -17.32 -13.99
N ASP A 26 -22.99 -18.24 -14.95
CA ASP A 26 -23.97 -19.32 -15.11
C ASP A 26 -23.53 -20.64 -14.42
N GLY A 27 -22.48 -20.59 -13.59
CA GLY A 27 -21.91 -21.74 -12.90
C GLY A 27 -20.64 -22.33 -13.54
N HIS A 28 -20.16 -21.77 -14.66
CA HIS A 28 -18.88 -22.18 -15.26
C HIS A 28 -17.71 -21.31 -14.78
N SER A 29 -16.55 -21.95 -14.52
CA SER A 29 -15.33 -21.27 -14.10
C SER A 29 -14.59 -20.67 -15.30
N GLY A 30 -14.43 -19.33 -15.31
CA GLY A 30 -13.56 -18.60 -16.25
C GLY A 30 -14.32 -17.81 -17.33
N GLY A 31 -14.17 -16.49 -17.34
CA GLY A 31 -14.72 -15.60 -18.37
C GLY A 31 -16.08 -14.97 -18.06
N ALA A 32 -16.66 -15.24 -16.90
CA ALA A 32 -17.88 -14.56 -16.46
C ALA A 32 -17.62 -13.04 -16.31
N PRO A 33 -18.49 -12.18 -16.83
CA PRO A 33 -18.39 -10.74 -16.61
C PRO A 33 -18.40 -10.43 -15.11
N CYS A 34 -17.38 -9.71 -14.63
CA CYS A 34 -17.31 -9.18 -13.27
C CYS A 34 -17.47 -7.66 -13.28
N ALA A 35 -18.02 -7.12 -12.19
CA ALA A 35 -18.08 -5.70 -11.92
C ALA A 35 -17.63 -5.45 -10.49
N ASP A 36 -16.50 -4.78 -10.35
CA ASP A 36 -15.89 -4.44 -9.07
C ASP A 36 -16.00 -2.94 -8.82
N VAL A 37 -16.46 -2.58 -7.63
CA VAL A 37 -16.42 -1.20 -7.15
C VAL A 37 -15.78 -1.17 -5.77
N THR A 38 -14.83 -0.27 -5.58
CA THR A 38 -14.22 0.01 -4.27
C THR A 38 -14.52 1.46 -3.89
N ALA A 39 -14.86 1.67 -2.61
CA ALA A 39 -15.09 2.98 -2.03
C ALA A 39 -14.14 3.21 -0.85
N LYS A 40 -13.70 4.45 -0.70
CA LYS A 40 -12.93 4.89 0.46
C LYS A 40 -13.84 5.00 1.68
N VAL A 41 -13.40 4.44 2.80
CA VAL A 41 -14.09 4.52 4.08
C VAL A 41 -13.24 5.38 5.02
N PRO A 42 -13.77 6.50 5.55
CA PRO A 42 -13.12 7.21 6.64
C PRO A 42 -12.91 6.24 7.81
N GLY A 43 -11.64 6.01 8.14
CA GLY A 43 -11.26 4.95 9.06
C GLY A 43 -10.41 5.45 10.21
N LYS A 44 -9.88 4.48 10.95
CA LYS A 44 -8.89 4.67 12.00
C LYS A 44 -7.60 5.25 11.43
N ARG A 45 -6.70 5.60 12.32
CA ARG A 45 -5.34 6.00 12.00
C ARG A 45 -4.39 5.01 12.66
N ALA A 46 -3.24 4.78 12.05
CA ALA A 46 -2.27 3.81 12.50
C ALA A 46 -0.85 4.26 12.17
N ASP A 47 0.09 3.75 12.96
CA ASP A 47 1.51 3.79 12.59
C ASP A 47 1.77 2.69 11.55
N SER A 48 2.60 3.02 10.56
CA SER A 48 3.01 2.10 9.51
C SER A 48 4.52 2.11 9.39
N ARG A 49 5.13 0.97 9.69
CA ARG A 49 6.58 0.79 9.75
C ARG A 49 7.04 -0.18 8.67
N GLY A 50 8.20 0.10 8.07
CA GLY A 50 8.81 -0.83 7.14
C GLY A 50 10.12 -0.33 6.55
N GLN A 51 10.61 -1.04 5.54
CA GLN A 51 11.94 -0.88 4.98
C GLN A 51 11.91 -0.62 3.47
N VAL A 52 12.81 0.24 3.00
CA VAL A 52 13.08 0.44 1.57
C VAL A 52 14.54 0.11 1.24
N TRP A 53 14.76 -0.50 0.08
CA TRP A 53 16.10 -0.80 -0.43
C TRP A 53 16.18 -0.62 -1.94
N LEU A 54 17.40 -0.39 -2.41
CA LEU A 54 17.73 -0.32 -3.82
C LEU A 54 18.30 -1.66 -4.25
N ASP A 55 17.55 -2.40 -5.06
CA ASP A 55 18.01 -3.65 -5.69
C ASP A 55 19.04 -3.31 -6.79
N LYS A 56 20.32 -3.34 -6.42
CA LYS A 56 21.43 -2.92 -7.28
C LYS A 56 21.87 -4.04 -8.21
N ASN A 57 21.72 -5.28 -7.77
CA ASN A 57 22.20 -6.46 -8.49
C ASN A 57 21.07 -7.21 -9.23
N GLY A 58 19.81 -6.80 -9.06
CA GLY A 58 18.64 -7.35 -9.75
C GLY A 58 18.18 -8.71 -9.21
N ASN A 59 18.59 -9.09 -8.00
CA ASN A 59 18.25 -10.40 -7.43
C ASN A 59 16.89 -10.41 -6.71
N GLY A 60 16.29 -9.23 -6.49
CA GLY A 60 15.01 -9.07 -5.79
C GLY A 60 15.01 -9.37 -4.30
N ALA A 61 16.17 -9.62 -3.70
CA ALA A 61 16.38 -9.74 -2.27
C ALA A 61 16.91 -8.42 -1.70
N LEU A 62 16.87 -8.29 -0.37
CA LEU A 62 17.57 -7.23 0.34
C LEU A 62 18.96 -7.73 0.71
N ASP A 63 19.99 -7.11 0.15
CA ASP A 63 21.38 -7.36 0.56
C ASP A 63 21.88 -6.34 1.61
N ALA A 64 22.95 -6.70 2.33
CA ALA A 64 23.47 -5.93 3.49
C ALA A 64 23.72 -4.44 3.18
N ASP A 65 24.09 -4.10 1.95
CA ASP A 65 24.47 -2.75 1.52
C ASP A 65 23.41 -2.06 0.64
N GLU A 66 22.19 -2.59 0.60
CA GLU A 66 21.13 -2.10 -0.29
C GLU A 66 20.07 -1.24 0.41
N GLY A 67 20.02 -1.27 1.74
CA GLY A 67 19.14 -0.41 2.54
C GLY A 67 19.28 1.07 2.15
N LEU A 68 18.17 1.72 1.81
CA LEU A 68 18.19 3.12 1.40
C LEU A 68 18.26 4.04 2.61
N ALA A 69 19.48 4.25 3.12
CA ALA A 69 19.72 5.03 4.33
C ALA A 69 19.48 6.54 4.18
N ASN A 70 18.98 7.19 5.24
CA ASN A 70 18.86 8.65 5.34
C ASN A 70 18.09 9.33 4.19
N ARG A 71 17.04 8.68 3.69
CA ARG A 71 16.17 9.18 2.62
C ARG A 71 14.84 9.67 3.14
N ASN A 72 14.31 10.70 2.49
CA ASN A 72 12.97 11.17 2.76
C ASN A 72 11.99 10.35 1.93
N LEU A 73 10.95 9.86 2.57
CA LEU A 73 9.88 9.10 1.97
C LEU A 73 8.59 9.92 2.05
N VAL A 74 7.74 9.76 1.05
CA VAL A 74 6.40 10.35 1.03
C VAL A 74 5.36 9.29 0.66
N LEU A 75 4.20 9.36 1.30
CA LEU A 75 3.00 8.68 0.85
C LEU A 75 2.14 9.66 0.08
N LEU A 76 1.74 9.27 -1.13
CA LEU A 76 0.84 10.05 -1.97
C LEU A 76 -0.50 9.36 -2.12
N GLU A 77 -1.55 10.17 -2.17
CA GLU A 77 -2.89 9.75 -2.55
C GLU A 77 -3.41 10.77 -3.57
N ASN A 78 -3.82 10.31 -4.76
CA ASN A 78 -4.29 11.18 -5.84
C ASN A 78 -3.31 12.32 -6.17
N GLY A 79 -2.01 12.03 -6.15
CA GLY A 79 -0.94 13.00 -6.41
C GLY A 79 -0.64 13.99 -5.27
N ALA A 80 -1.41 13.99 -4.19
CA ALA A 80 -1.18 14.82 -3.02
C ALA A 80 -0.37 14.06 -1.95
N ILE A 81 0.60 14.74 -1.33
CA ILE A 81 1.35 14.18 -0.20
C ILE A 81 0.43 14.08 1.02
N ARG A 82 0.40 12.90 1.65
CA ARG A 82 -0.41 12.59 2.83
C ARG A 82 0.42 12.34 4.08
N ALA A 83 1.66 11.87 3.90
CA ALA A 83 2.58 11.56 4.98
C ALA A 83 4.03 11.71 4.52
N TYR A 84 4.92 11.94 5.47
CA TYR A 84 6.37 11.91 5.28
C TYR A 84 7.02 11.06 6.36
N ALA A 85 8.14 10.43 6.01
CA ALA A 85 9.01 9.75 6.96
C ALA A 85 10.46 9.86 6.49
N ARG A 86 11.40 9.53 7.37
CA ARG A 86 12.82 9.46 7.03
C ARG A 86 13.35 8.08 7.39
N THR A 87 14.15 7.49 6.50
CA THR A 87 14.80 6.21 6.77
C THR A 87 15.99 6.37 7.69
N ASP A 88 16.20 5.38 8.54
CA ASP A 88 17.40 5.22 9.36
C ASP A 88 18.59 4.67 8.54
N ALA A 89 19.65 4.25 9.22
CA ALA A 89 20.87 3.72 8.59
C ALA A 89 20.64 2.41 7.80
N ASN A 90 19.56 1.68 8.09
CA ASN A 90 19.25 0.39 7.49
C ASN A 90 18.11 0.49 6.46
N GLY A 91 17.63 1.70 6.15
CA GLY A 91 16.52 1.90 5.20
C GLY A 91 15.13 1.76 5.83
N TYR A 92 15.04 1.69 7.15
CA TYR A 92 13.78 1.55 7.88
C TYR A 92 13.16 2.91 8.18
N ALA A 93 11.84 3.05 7.98
CA ALA A 93 11.08 4.25 8.27
C ALA A 93 9.76 3.91 8.98
N THR A 94 9.20 4.90 9.69
CA THR A 94 7.88 4.80 10.29
C THR A 94 7.07 6.03 9.93
N PHE A 95 5.93 5.84 9.29
CA PHE A 95 4.89 6.85 9.17
C PHE A 95 4.01 6.75 10.41
N LYS A 96 3.89 7.85 11.16
CA LYS A 96 3.13 7.86 12.42
C LYS A 96 1.76 8.44 12.19
N ASP A 97 0.76 7.86 12.85
CA ASP A 97 -0.62 8.33 12.87
C ASP A 97 -1.07 8.75 11.46
N ILE A 98 -1.24 7.79 10.55
CA ILE A 98 -1.73 8.03 9.18
C ILE A 98 -3.10 7.37 9.01
N PRO A 99 -4.07 8.00 8.33
CA PRO A 99 -5.35 7.36 8.03
C PRO A 99 -5.14 6.04 7.31
N VAL A 100 -5.93 5.04 7.64
CA VAL A 100 -5.93 3.76 6.92
C VAL A 100 -6.34 3.97 5.47
N GLY A 101 -5.75 3.18 4.57
CA GLY A 101 -5.97 3.29 3.12
C GLY A 101 -4.74 2.88 2.31
N ASN A 102 -4.87 2.99 0.99
CA ASN A 102 -3.79 2.66 0.05
C ASN A 102 -3.11 3.93 -0.45
N TYR A 103 -1.79 3.90 -0.47
CA TYR A 103 -0.96 5.04 -0.82
C TYR A 103 0.12 4.63 -1.82
N GLN A 104 0.54 5.58 -2.64
CA GLN A 104 1.78 5.43 -3.42
C GLN A 104 2.96 5.83 -2.53
N LEU A 105 3.86 4.89 -2.27
CA LEU A 105 5.13 5.16 -1.60
C LEU A 105 6.14 5.69 -2.62
N ARG A 106 6.78 6.81 -2.30
CA ARG A 106 7.95 7.30 -3.05
C ARG A 106 9.11 7.58 -2.10
N VAL A 107 10.29 7.18 -2.55
CA VAL A 107 11.56 7.65 -1.98
C VAL A 107 12.00 8.87 -2.79
N LEU A 108 12.29 9.99 -2.11
CA LEU A 108 12.81 11.18 -2.79
C LEU A 108 14.25 10.93 -3.23
N GLY A 109 14.45 10.88 -4.55
CA GLY A 109 15.72 10.58 -5.21
C GLY A 109 15.51 10.04 -6.62
N PRO A 110 16.58 9.62 -7.31
CA PRO A 110 16.53 9.08 -8.66
C PRO A 110 16.13 7.59 -8.66
N TRP A 111 15.09 7.23 -7.92
CA TRP A 111 14.63 5.84 -7.78
C TRP A 111 13.13 5.75 -8.01
N LYS A 112 12.71 4.60 -8.53
CA LYS A 112 11.31 4.24 -8.68
C LYS A 112 11.04 2.88 -8.02
N PRO A 113 9.80 2.61 -7.59
CA PRO A 113 9.44 1.27 -7.16
C PRO A 113 9.75 0.24 -8.25
N ALA A 114 10.15 -0.97 -7.85
CA ALA A 114 10.26 -2.09 -8.79
C ALA A 114 8.88 -2.42 -9.41
N PRO A 115 8.83 -3.19 -10.51
CA PRO A 115 7.56 -3.64 -11.08
C PRO A 115 6.67 -4.30 -10.03
N PHE A 116 5.38 -3.93 -10.03
CA PHE A 116 4.36 -4.40 -9.08
C PHE A 116 4.54 -3.95 -7.62
N GLU A 117 5.51 -3.08 -7.34
CA GLU A 117 5.75 -2.49 -6.02
C GLU A 117 5.30 -1.02 -5.96
N GLY A 118 5.44 -0.38 -4.80
CA GLY A 118 5.22 1.06 -4.61
C GLY A 118 3.81 1.43 -4.17
N GLU A 119 2.89 0.48 -4.09
CA GLU A 119 1.65 0.65 -3.33
C GLU A 119 1.85 0.18 -1.89
N LEU A 120 1.43 1.01 -0.93
CA LEU A 120 1.48 0.72 0.49
C LEU A 120 0.07 0.81 1.09
N ALA A 121 -0.41 -0.32 1.60
CA ALA A 121 -1.62 -0.37 2.41
C ALA A 121 -1.30 -0.06 3.88
N VAL A 122 -1.92 0.99 4.41
CA VAL A 122 -1.92 1.29 5.86
C VAL A 122 -3.18 0.70 6.45
N VAL A 123 -3.01 -0.29 7.34
CA VAL A 123 -4.11 -1.00 8.00
C VAL A 123 -3.94 -0.92 9.51
N ALA A 124 -5.01 -0.56 10.20
CA ALA A 124 -4.99 -0.45 11.66
C ALA A 124 -5.04 -1.83 12.34
N PRO A 125 -4.41 -1.98 13.53
CA PRO A 125 -4.55 -3.17 14.36
C PRO A 125 -6.03 -3.49 14.65
N PRO A 126 -6.40 -4.79 14.75
CA PRO A 126 -5.52 -5.96 14.73
C PRO A 126 -5.24 -6.52 13.33
N TYR A 127 -5.67 -5.85 12.26
CA TYR A 127 -5.67 -6.42 10.90
C TYR A 127 -4.43 -6.09 10.06
N GLY A 128 -3.44 -5.38 10.62
CA GLY A 128 -2.22 -5.01 9.92
C GLY A 128 -1.33 -6.21 9.59
N GLY A 129 -0.68 -6.19 8.41
CA GLY A 129 0.20 -7.26 7.93
C GLY A 129 1.61 -7.28 8.53
N GLY A 130 1.89 -6.45 9.54
CA GLY A 130 3.23 -6.26 10.08
C GLY A 130 4.03 -5.19 9.34
N GLU A 131 5.36 -5.32 9.34
CA GLU A 131 6.24 -4.38 8.66
C GLU A 131 6.23 -4.60 7.14
N TRP A 132 6.13 -3.51 6.39
CA TRP A 132 6.21 -3.55 4.92
C TRP A 132 7.66 -3.52 4.44
N HIS A 133 7.89 -4.06 3.25
CA HIS A 133 9.20 -4.11 2.60
C HIS A 133 8.98 -3.68 1.15
N GLN A 134 9.66 -2.63 0.70
CA GLN A 134 9.45 -2.03 -0.60
C GLN A 134 10.75 -1.91 -1.38
N ARG A 135 10.80 -2.61 -2.50
CA ARG A 135 11.96 -2.66 -3.38
C ARG A 135 11.94 -1.50 -4.38
N PHE A 136 13.08 -0.84 -4.52
CA PHE A 136 13.31 0.22 -5.49
C PHE A 136 14.40 -0.17 -6.48
N VAL A 137 14.33 0.42 -7.67
CA VAL A 137 15.33 0.34 -8.74
C VAL A 137 15.69 1.76 -9.20
N ALA A 138 16.75 1.88 -10.00
CA ALA A 138 17.09 3.16 -10.62
C ALA A 138 15.92 3.72 -11.47
N GLY A 139 15.72 5.04 -11.37
CA GLY A 139 14.65 5.80 -12.02
C GLY A 139 14.73 5.79 -13.54
#